data_AF-A0A2V9F2D7-F1
#
_entry.id   AF-A0A2V9F2D7-F1
#
_cell.length_a   1.000
_cell.length_b   1.000
_cell.length_c   1.000
_cell.angle_alpha   90.00
_cell.angle_beta   90.00
_cell.angle_gamma   90.00
#
_symmetry.space_group_name_H-M   'P 1'
#
loop_
_entity.id
_entity.type
_entity.pdbx_description
1 polymer ?
#
loop_
_entity_poly.entity_id
_entity_poly.type
_entity_poly.pdbx_seq_one_letter_code
_entity_poly.pdbx_strand_id
1 'polypeptide(L)'
;MSEFIGKLLMHLPHALRVILRIGFYFSLLAMFLPRLTSRVFHAVESLLSRLAERKTLAVIALFFMVIGVRLAVLPQLPVPVPGIHDEYSYLLLGDTLAHGRLANPPHPMWMSFETFHVNWFPTYSSKYPPGQGAVLALGELLAHPWIGVLLSVATMCAAILRMLQAWLPARWAFLGAVLVALKFGIASYWINSYWGGAVAATGGALVLGAMPRIVRRAGTPDALLLGLGIAILANTRPYEGLLFCIPVAGWFLCWLAGKTKSPVALRTRIVRVLTPLAVVLTLTTGFIGYYNWRLTGSALLFPHVLNTRTYRTTGLFLWDHPKEPIQYNNEQFEDFYNGWEREDY
;
A
#
# COMPACT_ATOMS: atom_id res chain seq x y z
N MET A 1 23.36 16.72 -36.36
CA MET A 1 22.02 16.62 -35.71
C MET A 1 22.09 15.99 -34.32
N SER A 2 22.88 14.94 -34.07
CA SER A 2 23.05 14.35 -32.72
C SER A 2 23.76 15.27 -31.72
N GLU A 3 24.75 16.06 -32.15
CA GLU A 3 25.45 17.03 -31.28
C GLU A 3 24.58 18.20 -30.82
N PHE A 4 23.67 18.69 -31.67
CA PHE A 4 22.77 19.80 -31.35
C PHE A 4 21.70 19.38 -30.33
N ILE A 5 21.16 18.17 -30.48
CA ILE A 5 20.27 17.53 -29.50
C ILE A 5 21.02 17.25 -28.19
N GLY A 6 22.31 16.89 -28.26
CA GLY A 6 23.18 16.69 -27.10
C GLY A 6 23.33 17.94 -26.24
N LYS A 7 23.56 19.11 -26.86
CA LYS A 7 23.71 20.39 -26.14
C LYS A 7 22.38 20.91 -25.56
N LEU A 8 21.26 20.77 -26.27
CA LEU A 8 19.94 21.22 -25.79
C LEU A 8 19.42 20.40 -24.58
N LEU A 9 19.85 19.13 -24.46
CA LEU A 9 19.43 18.21 -23.40
C LEU A 9 20.32 18.25 -22.15
N MET A 10 21.39 19.06 -22.09
CA MET A 10 22.30 19.06 -20.94
C MET A 10 21.69 19.60 -19.64
N HIS A 11 20.62 20.39 -19.70
CA HIS A 11 19.92 20.92 -18.52
C HIS A 11 18.67 20.12 -18.12
N LEU A 12 18.38 19.03 -18.83
CA LEU A 12 17.23 18.18 -18.54
C LEU A 12 17.68 16.99 -17.66
N PRO A 13 16.90 16.64 -16.61
CA PRO A 13 17.15 15.46 -15.79
C PRO A 13 17.37 14.23 -16.66
N HIS A 14 18.29 13.33 -16.27
CA HIS A 14 18.67 12.17 -17.07
C HIS A 14 17.46 11.32 -17.51
N ALA A 15 16.47 11.15 -16.63
CA ALA A 15 15.21 10.47 -16.92
C ALA A 15 14.42 11.14 -18.08
N LEU A 16 14.36 12.47 -18.11
CA LEU A 16 13.61 13.21 -19.13
C LEU A 16 14.30 13.11 -20.50
N ARG A 17 15.63 13.03 -20.54
CA ARG A 17 16.38 12.76 -21.78
C ARG A 17 16.07 11.39 -22.37
N VAL A 18 15.97 10.37 -21.54
CA VAL A 18 15.65 9.00 -21.97
C VAL A 18 14.24 8.96 -22.56
N ILE A 19 13.26 9.57 -21.87
CA ILE A 19 11.87 9.64 -22.36
C ILE A 19 11.78 10.37 -23.70
N LEU A 20 12.44 11.52 -23.84
CA LEU A 20 12.43 12.29 -25.09
C LEU A 20 13.10 11.54 -26.24
N ARG A 21 14.18 10.79 -25.97
CA ARG A 21 14.84 9.95 -26.99
C ARG A 21 13.92 8.80 -27.42
N ILE A 22 13.30 8.10 -26.48
CA ILE A 22 12.35 7.02 -26.79
C ILE A 22 11.20 7.59 -27.64
N GLY A 23 10.61 8.71 -27.22
CA GLY A 23 9.57 9.39 -27.98
C GLY A 23 10.00 9.75 -29.40
N PHE A 24 11.19 10.35 -29.55
CA PHE A 24 11.75 10.73 -30.84
C PHE A 24 11.98 9.52 -31.77
N TYR A 25 12.55 8.42 -31.25
CA TYR A 25 12.73 7.20 -32.05
C TYR A 25 11.40 6.57 -32.44
N PHE A 26 10.41 6.55 -31.56
CA PHE A 26 9.05 6.08 -31.89
C PHE A 26 8.39 6.95 -32.96
N SER A 27 8.55 8.28 -32.90
CA SER A 27 8.06 9.21 -33.92
C SER A 27 8.75 9.01 -35.27
N LEU A 28 10.07 8.82 -35.29
CA LEU A 28 10.82 8.49 -36.50
C LEU A 28 10.33 7.17 -37.11
N LEU A 29 10.16 6.12 -36.30
CA LEU A 29 9.68 4.81 -36.76
C LEU A 29 8.24 4.89 -37.31
N ALA A 30 7.39 5.71 -36.70
CA ALA A 30 6.04 5.97 -37.19
C ALA A 30 6.03 6.75 -38.52
N MET A 31 6.94 7.71 -38.71
CA MET A 31 7.04 8.51 -39.93
C MET A 31 7.65 7.74 -41.11
N PHE A 32 8.71 6.97 -40.88
CA PHE A 32 9.46 6.30 -41.95
C PHE A 32 8.93 4.91 -42.30
N LEU A 33 8.24 4.23 -41.38
CA LEU A 33 7.70 2.88 -41.57
C LEU A 33 6.22 2.77 -41.15
N PRO A 34 5.32 3.63 -41.67
CA PRO A 34 3.94 3.75 -41.16
C PRO A 34 3.15 2.44 -41.27
N ARG A 35 3.36 1.66 -42.33
CA ARG A 35 2.68 0.36 -42.53
C ARG A 35 3.18 -0.70 -41.55
N LEU A 36 4.47 -0.74 -41.24
CA LEU A 36 5.03 -1.68 -40.28
C LEU A 36 4.59 -1.29 -38.86
N THR A 37 4.70 -0.01 -38.51
CA THR A 37 4.29 0.53 -37.21
C THR A 37 2.80 0.29 -36.96
N SER A 38 1.94 0.55 -37.94
CA SER A 38 0.50 0.25 -37.83
C SER A 38 0.23 -1.25 -37.66
N ARG A 39 0.88 -2.13 -38.42
CA ARG A 39 0.72 -3.59 -38.28
C ARG A 39 1.18 -4.09 -36.90
N VAL A 40 2.35 -3.66 -36.44
CA VAL A 40 2.88 -4.03 -35.12
C VAL A 40 1.97 -3.49 -34.02
N PHE A 41 1.54 -2.24 -34.12
CA PHE A 41 0.62 -1.62 -33.16
C PHE A 41 -0.69 -2.40 -33.07
N HIS A 42 -1.32 -2.71 -34.21
CA HIS A 42 -2.55 -3.52 -34.23
C HIS A 42 -2.34 -4.94 -33.70
N ALA A 43 -1.19 -5.57 -33.98
CA ALA A 43 -0.87 -6.89 -33.46
C ALA A 43 -0.73 -6.87 -31.93
N VAL A 44 0.01 -5.90 -31.38
CA VAL A 44 0.16 -5.70 -29.93
C VAL A 44 -1.17 -5.35 -29.28
N GLU A 45 -1.94 -4.43 -29.85
CA GLU A 45 -3.26 -4.05 -29.36
C GLU A 45 -4.21 -5.24 -29.34
N SER A 46 -4.23 -6.05 -30.41
CA SER A 46 -5.07 -7.25 -30.49
C SER A 46 -4.66 -8.29 -29.43
N LEU A 47 -3.35 -8.54 -29.27
CA LEU A 47 -2.83 -9.45 -28.25
C LEU A 47 -3.21 -9.00 -26.83
N LEU A 48 -2.96 -7.73 -26.50
CA LEU A 48 -3.27 -7.16 -25.19
C LEU A 48 -4.78 -7.13 -24.94
N SER A 49 -5.59 -6.89 -25.98
CA SER A 49 -7.05 -6.92 -25.86
C SER A 49 -7.56 -8.33 -25.59
N ARG A 50 -7.04 -9.35 -26.30
CA ARG A 50 -7.36 -10.77 -26.02
C ARG A 50 -6.92 -11.20 -24.62
N LEU A 51 -5.76 -10.71 -24.16
CA LEU A 51 -5.30 -10.96 -22.80
C LEU A 51 -6.22 -10.29 -21.77
N ALA A 52 -6.60 -9.04 -22.01
CA ALA A 52 -7.49 -8.28 -21.12
C ALA A 52 -8.88 -8.95 -20.97
N GLU A 53 -9.41 -9.53 -22.05
CA GLU A 53 -10.66 -10.31 -22.02
C GLU A 53 -10.57 -11.54 -21.11
N ARG A 54 -9.38 -12.17 -21.04
CA ARG A 54 -9.10 -13.27 -20.11
C ARG A 54 -8.78 -12.73 -18.72
N LYS A 55 -9.82 -12.23 -18.03
CA LYS A 55 -9.72 -11.50 -16.75
C LYS A 55 -8.77 -12.12 -15.71
N THR A 56 -8.87 -13.42 -15.46
CA THR A 56 -8.02 -14.11 -14.46
C THR A 56 -6.59 -14.23 -14.94
N LEU A 57 -6.38 -14.58 -16.21
CA LEU A 57 -5.05 -14.66 -16.81
C LEU A 57 -4.36 -13.29 -16.79
N ALA A 58 -5.08 -12.21 -17.08
CA ALA A 58 -4.54 -10.85 -17.03
C ALA A 58 -4.04 -10.47 -15.62
N VAL A 59 -4.78 -10.87 -14.57
CA VAL A 59 -4.38 -10.64 -13.16
C VAL A 59 -3.11 -11.41 -12.81
N ILE A 60 -3.05 -12.69 -13.17
CA ILE A 60 -1.87 -13.54 -12.94
C ILE A 60 -0.66 -13.02 -13.73
N ALA A 61 -0.86 -12.70 -15.00
CA ALA A 61 0.19 -12.18 -15.87
C ALA A 61 0.74 -10.85 -15.33
N LEU A 62 -0.11 -9.94 -14.87
CA LEU A 62 0.33 -8.67 -14.30
C LEU A 62 1.12 -8.87 -13.01
N PHE A 63 0.67 -9.77 -12.13
CA PHE A 63 1.38 -10.11 -10.89
C PHE A 63 2.82 -10.55 -11.18
N PHE A 64 2.99 -11.55 -12.05
CA PHE A 64 4.32 -12.07 -12.39
C PHE A 64 5.14 -11.10 -13.24
N MET A 65 4.50 -10.25 -14.04
CA MET A 65 5.19 -9.22 -14.83
C MET A 65 5.83 -8.17 -13.94
N VAL A 66 5.15 -7.70 -12.88
CA VAL A 66 5.74 -6.75 -11.91
C VAL A 66 6.97 -7.36 -11.25
N ILE A 67 6.87 -8.62 -10.80
CA ILE A 67 7.99 -9.35 -10.19
C ILE A 67 9.14 -9.50 -11.19
N GLY A 68 8.86 -10.06 -12.37
CA GLY A 68 9.87 -10.33 -13.39
C GLY A 68 10.61 -9.08 -13.86
N VAL A 69 9.88 -7.99 -14.09
CA VAL A 69 10.50 -6.71 -14.48
C VAL A 69 11.37 -6.16 -13.34
N ARG A 70 10.89 -6.17 -12.09
CA ARG A 70 11.69 -5.64 -10.98
C ARG A 70 12.96 -6.46 -10.73
N LEU A 71 12.89 -7.79 -10.87
CA LEU A 71 14.05 -8.68 -10.76
C LEU A 71 15.05 -8.46 -11.91
N ALA A 72 14.57 -8.29 -13.14
CA ALA A 72 15.43 -8.05 -14.31
C ALA A 72 16.23 -6.74 -14.21
N VAL A 73 15.69 -5.74 -13.51
CA VAL A 73 16.32 -4.42 -13.34
C VAL A 73 17.19 -4.34 -12.07
N LEU A 74 17.31 -5.42 -11.29
CA LEU A 74 18.16 -5.43 -10.08
C LEU A 74 19.62 -4.98 -10.30
N PRO A 75 20.30 -5.29 -11.43
CA PRO A 75 21.65 -4.80 -11.67
C PRO A 75 21.76 -3.27 -11.74
N GLN A 76 20.70 -2.59 -12.17
CA GLN A 76 20.65 -1.12 -12.27
C GLN A 76 19.94 -0.46 -11.09
N LEU A 77 18.97 -1.16 -10.49
CA LEU A 77 18.21 -0.74 -9.31
C LEU A 77 18.32 -1.84 -8.25
N PRO A 78 19.39 -1.84 -7.43
CA PRO A 78 19.59 -2.84 -6.39
C PRO A 78 18.44 -2.88 -5.38
N VAL A 79 18.48 -3.88 -4.49
CA VAL A 79 17.60 -3.94 -3.32
C VAL A 79 17.80 -2.66 -2.49
N PRO A 80 16.74 -1.96 -2.10
CA PRO A 80 16.86 -0.70 -1.38
C PRO A 80 17.46 -0.90 0.01
N VAL A 81 18.25 0.08 0.43
CA VAL A 81 18.71 0.24 1.81
C VAL A 81 17.73 1.19 2.51
N PRO A 82 17.29 0.90 3.75
CA PRO A 82 16.37 1.78 4.47
C PRO A 82 16.97 3.18 4.64
N GLY A 83 16.26 4.20 4.15
CA GLY A 83 16.77 5.58 4.08
C GLY A 83 16.16 6.52 5.10
N ILE A 84 14.97 6.21 5.63
CA ILE A 84 14.22 7.07 6.55
C ILE A 84 13.91 6.31 7.84
N HIS A 85 13.84 7.03 8.96
CA HIS A 85 13.57 6.49 10.29
C HIS A 85 12.34 5.58 10.36
N ASP A 86 11.27 5.89 9.62
CA ASP A 86 10.07 5.06 9.51
C ASP A 86 10.38 3.62 9.06
N GLU A 87 11.28 3.48 8.08
CA GLU A 87 11.62 2.19 7.49
C GLU A 87 12.25 1.25 8.52
N TYR A 88 13.12 1.78 9.38
CA TYR A 88 13.72 1.03 10.48
C TYR A 88 12.67 0.58 11.50
N SER A 89 11.66 1.41 11.79
CA SER A 89 10.55 1.03 12.67
C SER A 89 9.69 -0.08 12.06
N TYR A 90 9.44 -0.05 10.74
CA TYR A 90 8.75 -1.14 10.04
C TYR A 90 9.58 -2.43 9.99
N LEU A 91 10.89 -2.34 9.78
CA LEU A 91 11.80 -3.49 9.81
C LEU A 91 11.86 -4.12 11.20
N LEU A 92 11.94 -3.31 12.28
CA LEU A 92 11.83 -3.81 13.65
C LEU A 92 10.52 -4.58 13.88
N LEU A 93 9.41 -4.07 13.36
CA LEU A 93 8.11 -4.74 13.44
C LEU A 93 8.10 -6.05 12.66
N GLY A 94 8.68 -6.07 11.45
CA GLY A 94 8.86 -7.26 10.63
C GLY A 94 9.63 -8.36 11.38
N ASP A 95 10.81 -8.01 11.88
CA ASP A 95 11.67 -8.92 12.65
C ASP A 95 10.97 -9.46 13.91
N THR A 96 10.29 -8.59 14.64
CA THR A 96 9.54 -8.98 15.84
C THR A 96 8.48 -10.04 15.50
N LEU A 97 7.72 -9.83 14.42
CA LEU A 97 6.69 -10.75 13.95
C LEU A 97 7.28 -12.04 13.35
N ALA A 98 8.40 -11.97 12.62
CA ALA A 98 9.08 -13.14 12.07
C ALA A 98 9.58 -14.09 13.18
N HIS A 99 9.95 -13.52 14.34
CA HIS A 99 10.29 -14.26 15.56
C HIS A 99 9.06 -14.72 16.37
N GLY A 100 7.84 -14.57 15.85
CA GLY A 100 6.61 -15.01 16.53
C GLY A 100 6.20 -14.15 17.72
N ARG A 101 6.74 -12.92 17.83
CA ARG A 101 6.43 -11.98 18.91
C ARG A 101 5.57 -10.83 18.38
N LEU A 102 4.79 -10.19 19.25
CA LEU A 102 4.09 -8.93 18.92
C LEU A 102 4.82 -7.70 19.46
N ALA A 103 5.57 -7.86 20.54
CA ALA A 103 6.35 -6.82 21.18
C ALA A 103 7.53 -7.46 21.92
N ASN A 104 8.54 -6.65 22.20
CA ASN A 104 9.77 -7.07 22.87
C ASN A 104 9.86 -6.43 24.26
N PRO A 105 10.62 -7.03 25.21
CA PRO A 105 10.87 -6.40 26.49
C PRO A 105 11.72 -5.12 26.32
N PRO A 106 11.48 -4.06 27.13
CA PRO A 106 12.34 -2.89 27.16
C PRO A 106 13.78 -3.27 27.53
N HIS A 107 14.77 -2.66 26.88
CA HIS A 107 16.18 -2.90 27.17
C HIS A 107 16.62 -2.10 28.40
N PRO A 108 17.46 -2.62 29.32
CA PRO A 108 17.93 -1.86 30.49
C PRO A 108 18.65 -0.55 30.14
N MET A 109 19.38 -0.55 29.03
CA MET A 109 20.08 0.63 28.47
C MET A 109 19.25 1.35 27.39
N TRP A 110 17.91 1.31 27.47
CA TRP A 110 17.03 1.84 26.41
C TRP A 110 17.34 3.28 26.01
N MET A 111 17.78 4.14 26.95
CA MET A 111 18.12 5.54 26.66
C MET A 111 19.24 5.66 25.61
N SER A 112 20.23 4.76 25.66
CA SER A 112 21.34 4.72 24.70
C SER A 112 20.97 4.12 23.35
N PHE A 113 19.88 3.33 23.30
CA PHE A 113 19.37 2.72 22.08
C PHE A 113 18.15 3.44 21.53
N GLU A 114 17.74 4.54 22.16
CA GLU A 114 16.52 5.25 21.85
C GLU A 114 16.54 5.71 20.38
N THR A 115 15.44 5.45 19.66
CA THR A 115 15.35 5.69 18.23
C THR A 115 13.94 6.12 17.84
N PHE A 116 13.84 6.83 16.73
CA PHE A 116 12.61 7.42 16.23
C PHE A 116 11.54 6.38 15.91
N HIS A 117 10.29 6.76 16.12
CA HIS A 117 9.10 5.99 15.75
C HIS A 117 8.98 4.62 16.43
N VAL A 118 9.63 4.45 17.58
CA VAL A 118 9.59 3.24 18.40
C VAL A 118 9.12 3.61 19.80
N ASN A 119 8.28 2.77 20.39
CA ASN A 119 7.91 2.85 21.79
C ASN A 119 8.87 1.98 22.59
N TRP A 120 9.42 2.52 23.67
CA TRP A 120 10.25 1.77 24.62
C TRP A 120 9.45 1.23 25.81
N PHE A 121 8.42 1.95 26.21
CA PHE A 121 7.53 1.56 27.31
C PHE A 121 6.07 1.55 26.87
N PRO A 122 5.25 0.63 27.42
CA PRO A 122 5.61 -0.44 28.36
C PRO A 122 6.38 -1.61 27.71
N THR A 123 6.45 -1.63 26.38
CA THR A 123 7.16 -2.64 25.61
C THR A 123 7.98 -2.00 24.50
N TYR A 124 9.10 -2.62 24.12
CA TYR A 124 9.90 -2.25 22.97
C TYR A 124 9.21 -2.70 21.67
N SER A 125 8.62 -1.76 20.93
CA SER A 125 7.81 -2.07 19.75
C SER A 125 7.71 -0.90 18.79
N SER A 126 7.48 -1.19 17.51
CA SER A 126 7.13 -0.15 16.52
C SER A 126 5.83 0.56 16.93
N LYS A 127 5.76 1.87 16.68
CA LYS A 127 4.51 2.62 16.87
C LYS A 127 3.45 2.28 15.81
N TYR A 128 3.81 1.60 14.73
CA TYR A 128 2.96 1.41 13.56
C TYR A 128 1.99 0.23 13.68
N PRO A 129 0.86 0.28 12.94
CA PRO A 129 -0.03 -0.85 12.77
C PRO A 129 0.67 -2.08 12.12
N PRO A 130 0.19 -3.31 12.38
CA PRO A 130 0.92 -4.54 12.06
C PRO A 130 0.99 -4.86 10.56
N GLY A 131 0.14 -4.27 9.71
CA GLY A 131 -0.06 -4.71 8.33
C GLY A 131 1.20 -4.66 7.45
N GLN A 132 1.99 -3.58 7.53
CA GLN A 132 3.25 -3.50 6.79
C GLN A 132 4.29 -4.45 7.36
N GLY A 133 4.42 -4.51 8.69
CA GLY A 133 5.36 -5.41 9.35
C GLY A 133 5.09 -6.89 9.04
N ALA A 134 3.81 -7.31 8.96
CA ALA A 134 3.45 -8.68 8.61
C ALA A 134 3.94 -9.08 7.20
N VAL A 135 3.93 -8.14 6.25
CA VAL A 135 4.48 -8.35 4.91
C VAL A 135 6.00 -8.46 4.95
N LEU A 136 6.67 -7.62 5.73
CA LEU A 136 8.12 -7.68 5.88
C LEU A 136 8.57 -8.97 6.57
N ALA A 137 7.85 -9.41 7.61
CA ALA A 137 8.06 -10.67 8.29
C ALA A 137 7.94 -11.86 7.32
N LEU A 138 6.94 -11.85 6.44
CA LEU A 138 6.82 -12.86 5.38
C LEU A 138 8.05 -12.86 4.47
N GLY A 139 8.58 -11.69 4.12
CA GLY A 139 9.81 -11.55 3.35
C GLY A 139 11.03 -12.13 4.07
N GLU A 140 11.19 -11.84 5.35
CA GLU A 140 12.28 -12.37 6.18
C GLU A 140 12.25 -13.90 6.30
N LEU A 141 11.05 -14.48 6.49
CA LEU A 141 10.87 -15.94 6.45
C LEU A 141 11.24 -16.54 5.08
N LEU A 142 11.14 -15.76 4.00
CA LEU A 142 11.57 -16.11 2.64
C LEU A 142 13.03 -15.71 2.33
N ALA A 143 13.80 -15.30 3.34
CA ALA A 143 15.22 -14.88 3.34
C ALA A 143 15.51 -13.37 3.37
N HIS A 144 14.60 -12.49 2.94
CA HIS A 144 14.87 -11.05 2.95
C HIS A 144 13.59 -10.20 2.99
N PRO A 145 13.48 -9.18 3.87
CA PRO A 145 12.25 -8.39 4.06
C PRO A 145 11.72 -7.77 2.77
N TRP A 146 12.62 -7.37 1.87
CA TRP A 146 12.26 -6.80 0.56
C TRP A 146 11.46 -7.75 -0.34
N ILE A 147 11.58 -9.08 -0.16
CA ILE A 147 10.75 -10.04 -0.88
C ILE A 147 9.26 -9.81 -0.54
N GLY A 148 8.97 -9.50 0.72
CA GLY A 148 7.63 -9.11 1.16
C GLY A 148 7.12 -7.87 0.43
N VAL A 149 7.96 -6.83 0.32
CA VAL A 149 7.64 -5.60 -0.43
C VAL A 149 7.31 -5.94 -1.88
N LEU A 150 8.17 -6.69 -2.56
CA LEU A 150 7.98 -7.13 -3.95
C LEU A 150 6.65 -7.86 -4.16
N LEU A 151 6.34 -8.83 -3.29
CA LEU A 151 5.08 -9.58 -3.34
C LEU A 151 3.86 -8.71 -3.06
N SER A 152 3.95 -7.78 -2.10
CA SER A 152 2.84 -6.88 -1.76
C SER A 152 2.51 -5.92 -2.90
N VAL A 153 3.53 -5.39 -3.59
CA VAL A 153 3.35 -4.48 -4.72
C VAL A 153 2.78 -5.21 -5.94
N ALA A 154 3.24 -6.44 -6.21
CA ALA A 154 2.65 -7.28 -7.25
C ALA A 154 1.18 -7.62 -6.93
N THR A 155 0.89 -7.96 -5.67
CA THR A 155 -0.47 -8.23 -5.18
C THR A 155 -1.36 -7.01 -5.30
N MET A 156 -0.86 -5.83 -4.97
CA MET A 156 -1.57 -4.55 -5.13
C MET A 156 -1.96 -4.33 -6.60
N CYS A 157 -1.03 -4.48 -7.54
CA CYS A 157 -1.31 -4.29 -8.96
C CYS A 157 -2.37 -5.27 -9.46
N ALA A 158 -2.27 -6.54 -9.04
CA ALA A 158 -3.24 -7.58 -9.33
C ALA A 158 -4.64 -7.29 -8.73
N ALA A 159 -4.69 -6.83 -7.48
CA ALA A 159 -5.91 -6.46 -6.77
C ALA A 159 -6.59 -5.24 -7.42
N ILE A 160 -5.81 -4.23 -7.83
CA ILE A 160 -6.31 -3.06 -8.55
C ILE A 160 -6.86 -3.46 -9.91
N LEU A 161 -6.18 -4.33 -10.67
CA LEU A 161 -6.74 -4.85 -11.92
C LEU A 161 -8.07 -5.56 -11.66
N ARG A 162 -8.12 -6.41 -10.63
CA ARG A 162 -9.34 -7.13 -10.27
C ARG A 162 -10.45 -6.18 -9.84
N MET A 163 -10.14 -5.11 -9.12
CA MET A 163 -11.07 -4.04 -8.78
C MET A 163 -11.58 -3.36 -10.05
N LEU A 164 -10.69 -2.86 -10.92
CA LEU A 164 -11.06 -2.16 -12.15
C LEU A 164 -11.92 -3.02 -13.08
N GLN A 165 -11.69 -4.33 -13.15
CA GLN A 165 -12.53 -5.27 -13.91
C GLN A 165 -13.99 -5.37 -13.42
N ALA A 166 -14.31 -4.86 -12.22
CA ALA A 166 -15.67 -4.76 -11.71
C ALA A 166 -16.39 -3.49 -12.19
N TRP A 167 -15.62 -2.44 -12.46
CA TRP A 167 -16.11 -1.08 -12.76
C TRP A 167 -16.01 -0.72 -14.23
N LEU A 168 -15.00 -1.21 -14.94
CA LEU A 168 -14.64 -0.81 -16.29
C LEU A 168 -14.67 -2.00 -17.27
N PRO A 169 -14.82 -1.74 -18.58
CA PRO A 169 -14.57 -2.74 -19.62
C PRO A 169 -13.14 -3.29 -19.53
N ALA A 170 -12.96 -4.54 -19.97
CA ALA A 170 -11.71 -5.29 -19.80
C ALA A 170 -10.45 -4.55 -20.29
N ARG A 171 -10.54 -3.93 -21.47
CA ARG A 171 -9.42 -3.19 -22.10
C ARG A 171 -8.97 -2.00 -21.25
N TRP A 172 -9.92 -1.21 -20.75
CA TRP A 172 -9.67 -0.05 -19.89
C TRP A 172 -9.17 -0.46 -18.50
N ALA A 173 -9.74 -1.53 -17.94
CA ALA A 173 -9.28 -2.07 -16.66
C ALA A 173 -7.81 -2.52 -16.74
N PHE A 174 -7.45 -3.23 -17.82
CA PHE A 174 -6.09 -3.68 -18.06
C PHE A 174 -5.12 -2.51 -18.24
N LEU A 175 -5.47 -1.53 -19.10
CA LEU A 175 -4.66 -0.32 -19.30
C LEU A 175 -4.43 0.43 -17.98
N GLY A 176 -5.49 0.66 -17.19
CA GLY A 176 -5.38 1.33 -15.90
C GLY A 176 -4.45 0.60 -14.93
N ALA A 177 -4.52 -0.73 -14.88
CA ALA A 177 -3.65 -1.52 -14.02
C ALA A 177 -2.18 -1.53 -14.50
N VAL A 178 -1.93 -1.54 -15.82
CA VAL A 178 -0.58 -1.40 -16.37
C VAL A 178 0.01 -0.04 -16.00
N LEU A 179 -0.77 1.04 -16.10
CA LEU A 179 -0.31 2.38 -15.67
C LEU A 179 0.04 2.42 -14.18
N VAL A 180 -0.76 1.76 -13.34
CA VAL A 180 -0.45 1.60 -11.91
C VAL A 180 0.83 0.80 -11.70
N ALA A 181 1.02 -0.31 -12.41
CA ALA A 181 2.23 -1.12 -12.32
C ALA A 181 3.47 -0.35 -12.77
N LEU A 182 3.39 0.45 -13.84
CA LEU A 182 4.51 1.29 -14.28
C LEU A 182 4.84 2.38 -13.27
N LYS A 183 3.82 3.08 -12.74
CA LYS A 183 4.01 4.20 -11.81
C LYS A 183 4.47 3.73 -10.44
N PHE A 184 3.82 2.72 -9.87
CA PHE A 184 4.01 2.30 -8.48
C PHE A 184 4.77 0.98 -8.33
N GLY A 185 4.75 0.11 -9.36
CA GLY A 185 5.31 -1.24 -9.31
C GLY A 185 6.76 -1.39 -9.76
N ILE A 186 7.39 -0.34 -10.30
CA ILE A 186 8.77 -0.41 -10.83
C ILE A 186 9.66 0.67 -10.23
N ALA A 187 9.36 1.95 -10.50
CA ALA A 187 10.27 3.06 -10.20
C ALA A 187 9.86 3.91 -8.98
N SER A 188 8.72 3.63 -8.35
CA SER A 188 8.27 4.38 -7.18
C SER A 188 9.03 3.97 -5.92
N TYR A 189 9.08 4.87 -4.93
CA TYR A 189 9.52 4.54 -3.58
C TYR A 189 8.74 3.36 -2.98
N TRP A 190 7.51 3.08 -3.44
CA TRP A 190 6.67 1.98 -2.91
C TRP A 190 7.30 0.59 -3.04
N ILE A 191 8.14 0.36 -4.05
CA ILE A 191 8.89 -0.90 -4.23
C ILE A 191 10.39 -0.73 -3.93
N ASN A 192 10.84 0.52 -3.82
CA ASN A 192 12.25 0.89 -3.61
C ASN A 192 12.48 1.47 -2.20
N SER A 193 11.62 1.12 -1.25
CA SER A 193 11.78 1.39 0.18
C SER A 193 10.99 0.36 0.98
N TYR A 194 11.14 0.34 2.30
CA TYR A 194 10.38 -0.53 3.22
C TYR A 194 9.08 0.12 3.71
N TRP A 195 8.67 1.22 3.08
CA TRP A 195 7.50 1.99 3.47
C TRP A 195 6.19 1.39 2.91
N GLY A 196 5.11 1.37 3.72
CA GLY A 196 3.98 0.46 3.52
C GLY A 196 2.76 0.92 2.72
N GLY A 197 2.95 1.56 1.57
CA GLY A 197 1.81 2.01 0.74
C GLY A 197 1.00 0.89 0.07
N ALA A 198 1.68 -0.15 -0.42
CA ALA A 198 1.08 -1.18 -1.26
C ALA A 198 0.01 -2.02 -0.54
N VAL A 199 0.22 -2.29 0.74
CA VAL A 199 -0.70 -3.09 1.57
C VAL A 199 -2.02 -2.35 1.75
N ALA A 200 -1.98 -1.06 2.09
CA ALA A 200 -3.17 -0.22 2.23
C ALA A 200 -3.94 -0.11 0.90
N ALA A 201 -3.24 0.11 -0.22
CA ALA A 201 -3.85 0.17 -1.55
C ALA A 201 -4.51 -1.16 -1.95
N THR A 202 -3.92 -2.30 -1.57
CA THR A 202 -4.54 -3.62 -1.74
C THR A 202 -5.86 -3.69 -0.96
N GLY A 203 -5.87 -3.25 0.31
CA GLY A 203 -7.08 -3.17 1.12
C GLY A 203 -8.18 -2.33 0.47
N GLY A 204 -7.85 -1.13 0.00
CA GLY A 204 -8.79 -0.26 -0.73
C GLY A 204 -9.32 -0.89 -2.02
N ALA A 205 -8.46 -1.57 -2.80
CA ALA A 205 -8.85 -2.26 -4.02
C ALA A 205 -9.81 -3.43 -3.74
N LEU A 206 -9.60 -4.17 -2.64
CA LEU A 206 -10.52 -5.22 -2.22
C LEU A 206 -11.90 -4.67 -1.83
N VAL A 207 -11.93 -3.58 -1.04
CA VAL A 207 -13.19 -2.92 -0.65
C VAL A 207 -13.98 -2.45 -1.86
N LEU A 208 -13.36 -1.67 -2.75
CA LEU A 208 -14.02 -1.15 -3.95
C LEU A 208 -14.32 -2.24 -4.98
N GLY A 209 -13.53 -3.32 -5.01
CA GLY A 209 -13.75 -4.44 -5.92
C GLY A 209 -14.89 -5.34 -5.46
N ALA A 210 -15.04 -5.56 -4.16
CA ALA A 210 -16.06 -6.43 -3.60
C ALA A 210 -17.46 -5.83 -3.74
N MET A 211 -17.62 -4.53 -3.48
CA MET A 211 -18.94 -3.91 -3.36
C MET A 211 -19.83 -4.05 -4.62
N PRO A 212 -19.37 -3.75 -5.86
CA PRO A 212 -20.17 -3.99 -7.06
C PRO A 212 -20.57 -5.46 -7.25
N ARG A 213 -19.74 -6.40 -6.79
CA ARG A 213 -20.00 -7.84 -6.91
C ARG A 213 -21.04 -8.29 -5.89
N ILE A 214 -20.97 -7.78 -4.66
CA ILE A 214 -21.99 -7.97 -3.62
C ILE A 214 -23.34 -7.49 -4.13
N VAL A 215 -23.41 -6.29 -4.72
CA VAL A 215 -24.68 -5.73 -5.23
C VAL A 215 -25.32 -6.63 -6.28
N ARG A 216 -24.51 -7.24 -7.16
CA ARG A 216 -24.98 -8.08 -8.27
C ARG A 216 -25.27 -9.52 -7.87
N ARG A 217 -24.49 -10.12 -6.97
CA ARG A 217 -24.47 -11.58 -6.73
C ARG A 217 -24.71 -11.99 -5.28
N ALA A 218 -24.54 -11.09 -4.31
CA ALA A 218 -24.61 -11.37 -2.88
C ALA A 218 -23.84 -12.65 -2.46
N GLY A 219 -22.64 -12.81 -3.01
CA GLY A 219 -21.78 -13.95 -2.72
C GLY A 219 -21.00 -13.78 -1.42
N THR A 220 -20.87 -14.86 -0.64
CA THR A 220 -20.03 -14.90 0.56
C THR A 220 -18.54 -14.62 0.28
N PRO A 221 -17.94 -15.08 -0.83
CA PRO A 221 -16.56 -14.71 -1.15
C PRO A 221 -16.37 -13.19 -1.28
N ASP A 222 -17.33 -12.48 -1.88
CA ASP A 222 -17.24 -11.03 -2.02
C ASP A 222 -17.38 -10.33 -0.66
N ALA A 223 -18.20 -10.86 0.25
CA ALA A 223 -18.33 -10.35 1.61
C ALA A 223 -17.03 -10.53 2.43
N LEU A 224 -16.38 -11.69 2.28
CA LEU A 224 -15.08 -11.97 2.90
C LEU A 224 -13.99 -11.07 2.33
N LEU A 225 -13.97 -10.81 1.02
CA LEU A 225 -13.03 -9.87 0.40
C LEU A 225 -13.28 -8.43 0.86
N LEU A 226 -14.54 -8.01 1.02
CA LEU A 226 -14.88 -6.70 1.58
C LEU A 226 -14.36 -6.59 3.02
N GLY A 227 -14.64 -7.58 3.87
CA GLY A 227 -14.17 -7.62 5.25
C GLY A 227 -12.66 -7.64 5.35
N LEU A 228 -11.98 -8.45 4.53
CA LEU A 228 -10.52 -8.50 4.45
C LEU A 228 -9.93 -7.15 4.03
N GLY A 229 -10.54 -6.47 3.06
CA GLY A 229 -10.12 -5.14 2.64
C GLY A 229 -10.20 -4.11 3.77
N ILE A 230 -11.31 -4.12 4.52
CA ILE A 230 -11.48 -3.26 5.71
C ILE A 230 -10.47 -3.63 6.80
N ALA A 231 -10.24 -4.92 7.02
CA ALA A 231 -9.29 -5.40 8.01
C ALA A 231 -7.85 -4.97 7.69
N ILE A 232 -7.45 -5.06 6.43
CA ILE A 232 -6.16 -4.56 5.96
C ILE A 232 -6.05 -3.06 6.20
N LEU A 233 -7.05 -2.27 5.77
CA LEU A 233 -7.06 -0.82 5.96
C LEU A 233 -6.95 -0.43 7.44
N ALA A 234 -7.73 -1.08 8.31
CA ALA A 234 -7.69 -0.84 9.76
C ALA A 234 -6.33 -1.17 10.38
N ASN A 235 -5.61 -2.17 9.84
CA ASN A 235 -4.29 -2.59 10.30
C ASN A 235 -3.11 -1.97 9.54
N THR A 236 -3.35 -1.01 8.64
CA THR A 236 -2.29 -0.24 7.96
C THR A 236 -2.45 1.26 8.11
N ARG A 237 -3.68 1.76 7.93
CA ARG A 237 -4.05 3.18 7.83
C ARG A 237 -5.43 3.36 8.48
N PRO A 238 -5.56 3.26 9.81
CA PRO A 238 -6.87 3.20 10.48
C PRO A 238 -7.71 4.45 10.24
N TYR A 239 -7.10 5.64 10.26
CA TYR A 239 -7.81 6.90 10.05
C TYR A 239 -8.21 7.08 8.57
N GLU A 240 -7.26 6.99 7.64
CA GLU A 240 -7.52 7.18 6.22
C GLU A 240 -8.42 6.06 5.66
N GLY A 241 -8.23 4.84 6.14
CA GLY A 241 -9.05 3.67 5.83
C GLY A 241 -10.49 3.84 6.30
N LEU A 242 -10.71 4.39 7.51
CA LEU A 242 -12.05 4.71 7.99
C LEU A 242 -12.74 5.72 7.07
N LEU A 243 -12.08 6.85 6.76
CA LEU A 243 -12.62 7.88 5.88
C LEU A 243 -12.95 7.30 4.49
N PHE A 244 -12.07 6.46 3.95
CA PHE A 244 -12.27 5.78 2.68
C PHE A 244 -13.47 4.81 2.70
N CYS A 245 -13.70 4.14 3.83
CA CYS A 245 -14.80 3.18 3.99
C CYS A 245 -16.17 3.83 4.19
N ILE A 246 -16.27 5.09 4.61
CA ILE A 246 -17.56 5.80 4.83
C ILE A 246 -18.50 5.73 3.61
N PRO A 247 -18.10 6.15 2.39
CA PRO A 247 -19.00 6.11 1.23
C PRO A 247 -19.40 4.68 0.86
N VAL A 248 -18.50 3.71 1.03
CA VAL A 248 -18.77 2.29 0.76
C VAL A 248 -19.75 1.72 1.78
N ALA A 249 -19.61 2.10 3.05
CA ALA A 249 -20.54 1.73 4.12
C ALA A 249 -21.94 2.31 3.86
N GLY A 250 -22.03 3.58 3.45
CA GLY A 250 -23.29 4.19 3.03
C GLY A 250 -23.96 3.42 1.89
N TRP A 251 -23.20 3.08 0.84
CA TRP A 251 -23.71 2.27 -0.26
C TRP A 251 -24.14 0.87 0.19
N PHE A 252 -23.36 0.23 1.06
CA PHE A 252 -23.67 -1.08 1.63
C PHE A 252 -24.97 -1.07 2.42
N LEU A 253 -25.18 -0.06 3.27
CA LEU A 253 -26.40 0.11 4.06
C LEU A 253 -27.62 0.37 3.16
N CYS A 254 -27.49 1.22 2.14
CA CYS A 254 -28.55 1.43 1.16
C CYS A 254 -28.93 0.14 0.41
N TRP A 255 -27.93 -0.67 0.04
CA TRP A 255 -28.15 -1.96 -0.59
C TRP A 255 -28.81 -2.96 0.37
N LEU A 256 -28.37 -3.02 1.62
CA LEU A 256 -28.92 -3.89 2.65
C LEU A 256 -30.40 -3.56 2.91
N ALA A 257 -30.73 -2.27 3.01
CA ALA A 257 -32.09 -1.75 3.16
C ALA A 257 -32.98 -1.92 1.91
N GLY A 258 -32.45 -2.47 0.81
CA GLY A 258 -33.22 -2.73 -0.41
C GLY A 258 -33.56 -1.49 -1.23
N LYS A 259 -32.84 -0.40 -1.01
CA LYS A 259 -32.99 0.83 -1.81
C LYS A 259 -32.26 0.76 -3.16
N THR A 260 -31.42 -0.26 -3.37
CA THR A 260 -30.76 -0.53 -4.65
C THR A 260 -31.55 -1.55 -5.47
N LYS A 261 -31.55 -1.42 -6.80
CA LYS A 261 -32.13 -2.40 -7.75
C LYS A 261 -31.39 -3.74 -7.70
N SER A 262 -31.63 -4.53 -6.66
CA SER A 262 -31.03 -5.85 -6.46
C SER A 262 -32.14 -6.91 -6.36
N PRO A 263 -32.09 -7.98 -7.17
CA PRO A 263 -33.08 -9.06 -7.13
C PRO A 263 -32.93 -9.97 -5.90
N VAL A 264 -31.96 -9.71 -5.02
CA VAL A 264 -31.59 -10.59 -3.92
C VAL A 264 -32.53 -10.41 -2.73
N ALA A 265 -33.11 -11.51 -2.24
CA ALA A 265 -33.96 -11.55 -1.04
C ALA A 265 -33.20 -11.15 0.25
N LEU A 266 -33.92 -10.54 1.20
CA LEU A 266 -33.33 -10.03 2.46
C LEU A 266 -32.58 -11.11 3.25
N ARG A 267 -33.15 -12.31 3.38
CA ARG A 267 -32.51 -13.45 4.07
C ARG A 267 -31.14 -13.77 3.50
N THR A 268 -30.99 -13.73 2.17
CA THR A 268 -29.72 -13.99 1.49
C THR A 268 -28.70 -12.89 1.78
N ARG A 269 -29.13 -11.61 1.82
CA ARG A 269 -28.24 -10.49 2.16
C ARG A 269 -27.70 -10.62 3.58
N ILE A 270 -28.56 -11.03 4.52
CA ILE A 270 -28.15 -11.21 5.92
C ILE A 270 -27.18 -12.38 6.03
N VAL A 271 -27.61 -13.59 5.63
CA VAL A 271 -26.84 -14.82 5.87
C VAL A 271 -25.55 -14.88 5.05
N ARG A 272 -25.59 -14.50 3.77
CA ARG A 272 -24.44 -14.65 2.87
C ARG A 272 -23.49 -13.47 2.86
N VAL A 273 -23.92 -12.30 3.34
CA VAL A 273 -23.11 -11.08 3.27
C VAL A 273 -22.92 -10.44 4.64
N LEU A 274 -23.99 -10.07 5.34
CA LEU A 274 -23.87 -9.38 6.63
C LEU A 274 -23.20 -10.25 7.69
N THR A 275 -23.61 -11.51 7.84
CA THR A 275 -23.05 -12.44 8.82
C THR A 275 -21.54 -12.67 8.62
N PRO A 276 -21.05 -13.09 7.44
CA PRO A 276 -19.60 -13.29 7.25
C PRO A 276 -18.81 -11.99 7.36
N LEU A 277 -19.36 -10.86 6.89
CA LEU A 277 -18.72 -9.56 7.07
C LEU A 277 -18.61 -9.20 8.56
N ALA A 278 -19.68 -9.37 9.33
CA ALA A 278 -19.69 -9.11 10.76
C ALA A 278 -18.67 -9.97 11.49
N VAL A 279 -18.56 -11.26 11.16
CA VAL A 279 -17.55 -12.15 11.74
C VAL A 279 -16.13 -11.63 11.48
N VAL A 280 -15.81 -11.27 10.22
CA VAL A 280 -14.49 -10.73 9.89
C VAL A 280 -14.21 -9.42 10.63
N LEU A 281 -15.19 -8.52 10.73
CA LEU A 281 -15.03 -7.26 11.45
C LEU A 281 -14.85 -7.47 12.96
N THR A 282 -15.61 -8.39 13.57
CA THR A 282 -15.45 -8.74 14.99
C THR A 282 -14.07 -9.31 15.27
N LEU A 283 -13.59 -10.24 14.43
CA LEU A 283 -12.23 -10.80 14.56
C LEU A 283 -11.17 -9.71 14.39
N THR A 284 -11.36 -8.80 13.44
CA THR A 284 -10.44 -7.67 13.20
C THR A 284 -10.37 -6.75 14.41
N THR A 285 -11.52 -6.32 14.94
CA THR A 285 -11.58 -5.46 16.12
C THR A 285 -10.98 -6.14 17.34
N GLY A 286 -11.27 -7.43 17.54
CA GLY A 286 -10.67 -8.23 18.60
C GLY A 286 -9.15 -8.31 18.48
N PHE A 287 -8.63 -8.55 17.28
CA PHE A 287 -7.19 -8.57 17.01
C PHE A 287 -6.54 -7.20 17.25
N ILE A 288 -7.14 -6.10 16.79
CA ILE A 288 -6.61 -4.74 17.04
C ILE A 288 -6.57 -4.45 18.53
N GLY A 289 -7.64 -4.78 19.27
CA GLY A 289 -7.67 -4.62 20.72
C GLY A 289 -6.59 -5.45 21.43
N TYR A 290 -6.39 -6.70 21.00
CA TYR A 290 -5.33 -7.56 21.53
C TYR A 290 -3.94 -7.02 21.21
N TYR A 291 -3.70 -6.58 19.97
CA TYR A 291 -2.43 -5.98 19.54
C TYR A 291 -2.12 -4.73 20.37
N ASN A 292 -3.06 -3.80 20.48
CA ASN A 292 -2.91 -2.59 21.29
C ASN A 292 -2.61 -2.93 22.74
N TRP A 293 -3.37 -3.85 23.34
CA TRP A 293 -3.15 -4.27 24.73
C TRP A 293 -1.75 -4.87 24.94
N ARG A 294 -1.27 -5.71 24.01
CA ARG A 294 0.08 -6.29 24.09
C ARG A 294 1.20 -5.27 24.00
N LEU A 295 0.99 -4.17 23.27
CA LEU A 295 2.03 -3.15 23.06
C LEU A 295 1.98 -2.03 24.12
N THR A 296 0.79 -1.62 24.53
CA THR A 296 0.58 -0.42 25.36
C THR A 296 -0.01 -0.70 26.73
N GLY A 297 -0.40 -1.95 27.02
CA GLY A 297 -1.13 -2.33 28.23
C GLY A 297 -2.61 -1.97 28.20
N SER A 298 -3.11 -1.32 27.14
CA SER A 298 -4.52 -0.93 26.99
C SER A 298 -5.05 -1.24 25.59
N ALA A 299 -6.20 -1.91 25.50
CA ALA A 299 -6.80 -2.29 24.22
C ALA A 299 -7.25 -1.10 23.37
N LEU A 300 -7.55 0.04 24.00
CA LEU A 300 -8.05 1.24 23.32
C LEU A 300 -6.94 2.26 23.01
N LEU A 301 -5.73 2.05 23.53
CA LEU A 301 -4.60 2.95 23.29
C LEU A 301 -3.76 2.41 22.12
N PHE A 302 -3.86 3.09 20.99
CA PHE A 302 -3.03 2.77 19.82
C PHE A 302 -1.56 3.10 20.08
N PRO A 303 -0.62 2.22 19.66
CA PRO A 303 0.82 2.46 19.81
C PRO A 303 1.30 3.77 19.19
N HIS A 304 0.70 4.18 18.07
CA HIS A 304 0.97 5.46 17.44
C HIS A 304 0.59 6.65 18.33
N VAL A 305 -0.56 6.58 19.00
CA VAL A 305 -1.04 7.64 19.90
C VAL A 305 -0.15 7.72 21.14
N LEU A 306 0.28 6.57 21.69
CA LEU A 306 1.25 6.53 22.78
C LEU A 306 2.56 7.23 22.37
N ASN A 307 3.13 6.86 21.22
CA ASN A 307 4.37 7.47 20.71
C ASN A 307 4.25 8.98 20.54
N THR A 308 3.16 9.44 19.92
CA THR A 308 2.87 10.86 19.74
C THR A 308 2.74 11.60 21.07
N ARG A 309 2.14 10.98 22.10
CA ARG A 309 2.03 11.60 23.44
C ARG A 309 3.38 11.69 24.15
N THR A 310 4.26 10.72 23.94
CA THR A 310 5.58 10.65 24.57
C THR A 310 6.57 11.59 23.92
N TYR A 311 6.65 11.59 22.58
CA TYR A 311 7.73 12.26 21.87
C TYR A 311 7.30 13.51 21.11
N ARG A 312 6.09 13.55 20.59
CA ARG A 312 5.72 14.60 19.65
C ARG A 312 5.19 15.83 20.37
N THR A 313 5.78 16.98 20.05
CA THR A 313 5.34 18.29 20.56
C THR A 313 4.61 19.13 19.52
N THR A 314 4.63 18.73 18.25
CA THR A 314 3.94 19.41 17.14
C THR A 314 2.52 18.88 16.91
N GLY A 315 1.74 19.66 16.16
CA GLY A 315 0.29 19.53 16.00
C GLY A 315 -0.26 18.14 15.65
N LEU A 316 -0.05 17.55 14.48
CA LEU A 316 -0.89 16.53 13.80
C LEU A 316 -2.05 17.13 12.99
N PHE A 317 -2.98 17.89 13.57
CA PHE A 317 -4.03 18.56 12.79
C PHE A 317 -3.75 20.06 12.57
N LEU A 318 -4.39 20.63 11.54
CA LEU A 318 -4.25 22.06 11.19
C LEU A 318 -4.69 23.02 12.29
N TRP A 319 -5.52 22.56 13.22
CA TRP A 319 -6.04 23.33 14.35
C TRP A 319 -5.39 22.95 15.68
N ASP A 320 -4.39 22.08 15.68
CA ASP A 320 -3.63 21.75 16.88
C ASP A 320 -2.52 22.80 17.10
N HIS A 321 -2.38 23.26 18.33
CA HIS A 321 -1.27 24.15 18.71
C HIS A 321 -0.06 23.33 19.17
N PRO A 322 1.17 23.72 18.77
CA PRO A 322 2.37 23.07 19.26
C PRO A 322 2.47 23.20 20.78
N LYS A 323 2.84 22.11 21.43
CA LYS A 323 3.14 22.08 22.87
C LYS A 323 4.47 22.77 23.14
N GLU A 324 4.70 23.09 24.41
CA GLU A 324 6.04 23.52 24.85
C GLU A 324 7.10 22.45 24.50
N PRO A 325 8.33 22.87 24.15
CA PRO A 325 9.45 21.95 23.95
C PRO A 325 9.60 21.00 25.14
N ILE A 326 9.82 19.73 24.85
CA ILE A 326 10.18 18.73 25.87
C ILE A 326 11.69 18.56 25.80
N GLN A 327 12.35 18.41 26.94
CA GLN A 327 13.75 18.02 26.98
C GLN A 327 13.87 16.50 26.73
N TYR A 328 14.61 16.13 25.69
CA TYR A 328 14.89 14.75 25.32
C TYR A 328 16.22 14.27 25.91
N ASN A 329 16.37 12.94 26.04
CA ASN A 329 17.59 12.34 26.59
C ASN A 329 18.78 12.41 25.61
N ASN A 330 18.50 12.52 24.32
CA ASN A 330 19.47 12.41 23.23
C ASN A 330 19.41 13.66 22.34
N GLU A 331 20.56 14.20 21.96
CA GLU A 331 20.67 15.41 21.13
C GLU A 331 19.98 15.24 19.76
N GLN A 332 20.04 14.04 19.16
CA GLN A 332 19.36 13.77 17.90
C GLN A 332 17.83 13.94 17.99
N PHE A 333 17.24 13.70 19.17
CA PHE A 333 15.81 13.91 19.39
C PHE A 333 15.48 15.38 19.58
N GLU A 334 16.36 16.15 20.22
CA GLU A 334 16.24 17.61 20.29
C GLU A 334 16.24 18.21 18.88
N ASP A 335 17.24 17.85 18.06
CA ASP A 335 17.38 18.33 16.69
C ASP A 335 16.16 17.97 15.83
N PHE A 336 15.63 16.77 15.99
CA PHE A 336 14.49 16.31 15.20
C PHE A 336 13.15 16.89 15.66
N TYR A 337 12.80 16.75 16.95
CA TYR A 337 11.46 17.10 17.45
C TYR A 337 11.32 18.58 17.85
N ASN A 338 12.39 19.20 18.36
CA ASN A 338 12.38 20.61 18.74
C ASN A 338 12.99 21.52 17.65
N GLY A 339 13.83 20.97 16.77
CA GLY A 339 14.32 21.67 15.57
C GLY A 339 13.43 21.40 14.36
N TRP A 340 13.79 20.37 13.59
CA TRP A 340 13.25 20.09 12.25
C TRP A 340 11.72 20.01 12.21
N GLU A 341 11.08 19.24 13.09
CA GLU A 341 9.62 19.05 13.06
C GLU A 341 8.85 20.36 13.34
N ARG A 342 9.46 21.32 14.04
CA ARG A 342 8.84 22.61 14.38
C ARG A 342 9.06 23.69 13.32
N GLU A 343 10.14 23.62 12.53
CA GLU A 343 10.37 24.58 11.44
C GLU A 343 9.27 24.53 10.39
N ASP A 344 8.63 23.37 10.23
CA ASP A 344 7.53 23.13 9.28
C ASP A 344 6.13 23.52 9.84
N TYR A 345 6.05 24.05 11.07
CA TYR A 345 4.80 24.45 11.77
C TYR A 345 4.59 25.97 11.82
#